data_AF-A0A8C4IYQ8-F1
#
_entry.id   AF-A0A8C4IYQ8-F1
#
_cell.length_a   1.000
_cell.length_b   1.000
_cell.length_c   1.000
_cell.angle_alpha   90.00
_cell.angle_beta   90.00
_cell.angle_gamma   90.00
#
_symmetry.space_group_name_H-M   'P 1'
#
loop_
_entity.id
_entity.type
_entity.pdbx_description
1 polymer ?
#
loop_
_entity_poly.entity_id
_entity_poly.type
_entity_poly.pdbx_seq_one_letter_code
_entity_poly.pdbx_strand_id
1 'polypeptide(L)'
;ARPAPDTLRRARFDRPQASSHCWRLLCSLLKQVHGGKWTEPDAIDIQIRFVKSVLWYHGYGRPELYRLPSDGSAGSRELLLAFSWLLHRISLLEQLLARNRVRTGDETSVCTCEDDLTNSQKGRTEIAPEYSLEDKVDVRYLQWLHGRLRFQWRSLHALHQEQSKLLHKIHLFTSGSHMDKILGHFSVTETELIRQPENYKQLLQFLESETMQLEAFLEWKQLEQVYWHWMVKTREEELQKEEFCAAARKTQEAVELKLLDLTYHCAPKKPKMHGSCRLVFRSKHSASKTGFGRSVSKEPISTVSATEVIRELQMRKASLERELKQLQEECRQRMDEIAEGLDGVICISP
;
A
#
# COMPACT_ATOMS: atom_id res chain seq x y z
N ALA A 1 7.04 -22.05 -11.15
CA ALA A 1 6.36 -23.17 -10.45
C ALA A 1 4.86 -22.98 -10.57
N ARG A 2 4.13 -23.95 -11.16
CA ARG A 2 2.67 -23.88 -11.26
C ARG A 2 2.10 -24.05 -9.84
N PRO A 3 1.39 -23.05 -9.27
CA PRO A 3 0.75 -23.24 -7.98
C PRO A 3 -0.28 -24.37 -8.10
N ALA A 4 -0.43 -25.18 -7.05
CA ALA A 4 -1.46 -26.22 -7.03
C ALA A 4 -2.85 -25.58 -7.26
N PRO A 5 -3.80 -26.25 -7.92
CA PRO A 5 -5.10 -25.68 -8.27
C PRO A 5 -5.86 -25.09 -7.06
N ASP A 6 -5.66 -25.66 -5.87
CA ASP A 6 -6.31 -25.21 -4.64
C ASP A 6 -5.59 -24.09 -3.90
N THR A 7 -4.44 -23.59 -4.40
CA THR A 7 -3.65 -22.58 -3.69
C THR A 7 -4.44 -21.29 -3.49
N LEU A 8 -5.15 -20.81 -4.52
CA LEU A 8 -5.97 -19.60 -4.42
C LEU A 8 -7.21 -19.80 -3.52
N ARG A 9 -7.80 -21.01 -3.55
CA ARG A 9 -8.91 -21.37 -2.65
C ARG A 9 -8.47 -21.39 -1.19
N ARG A 10 -7.27 -21.92 -0.92
CA ARG A 10 -6.67 -21.94 0.43
C ARG A 10 -6.25 -20.54 0.88
N ALA A 11 -5.76 -19.72 -0.05
CA ALA A 11 -5.39 -18.32 0.21
C ALA A 11 -6.58 -17.48 0.69
N ARG A 12 -7.78 -17.70 0.13
CA ARG A 12 -9.02 -17.06 0.59
C ARG A 12 -9.29 -17.26 2.10
N PHE A 13 -8.92 -18.41 2.66
CA PHE A 13 -9.12 -18.76 4.08
C PHE A 13 -7.92 -18.43 4.98
N ASP A 14 -6.99 -17.62 4.47
CA ASP A 14 -5.74 -17.24 5.11
C ASP A 14 -4.92 -18.41 5.69
N ARG A 15 -4.83 -19.51 4.93
CA ARG A 15 -4.12 -20.71 5.37
C ARG A 15 -2.60 -20.53 5.19
N PRO A 16 -1.78 -20.79 6.23
CA PRO A 16 -0.33 -20.53 6.18
C PRO A 16 0.39 -21.36 5.11
N GLN A 17 -0.16 -22.52 4.75
CA GLN A 17 0.38 -23.36 3.67
C GLN A 17 0.32 -22.68 2.29
N ALA A 18 -0.62 -21.75 2.09
CA ALA A 18 -0.76 -21.00 0.84
C ALA A 18 0.11 -19.74 0.79
N SER A 19 0.41 -19.12 1.93
CA SER A 19 1.15 -17.85 2.03
C SER A 19 2.50 -17.90 1.30
N SER A 20 3.32 -18.92 1.60
CA SER A 20 4.64 -19.07 0.98
C SER A 20 4.57 -19.26 -0.53
N HIS A 21 3.53 -19.93 -1.03
CA HIS A 21 3.31 -20.12 -2.47
C HIS A 21 2.83 -18.82 -3.14
N CYS A 22 1.96 -18.05 -2.49
CA CYS A 22 1.48 -16.76 -2.98
C CYS A 22 2.61 -15.74 -3.09
N TRP A 23 3.51 -15.66 -2.11
CA TRP A 23 4.69 -14.78 -2.16
C TRP A 23 5.62 -15.14 -3.31
N ARG A 24 5.95 -16.43 -3.48
CA ARG A 24 6.80 -16.89 -4.60
C ARG A 24 6.15 -16.62 -5.95
N LEU A 25 4.84 -16.85 -6.06
CA LEU A 25 4.08 -16.58 -7.27
C LEU A 25 4.15 -15.09 -7.63
N LEU A 26 3.78 -14.20 -6.71
CA LEU A 26 3.82 -12.76 -6.94
C LEU A 26 5.23 -12.26 -7.28
N CYS A 27 6.25 -12.72 -6.55
CA CYS A 27 7.64 -12.39 -6.85
C CYS A 27 8.02 -12.81 -8.28
N SER A 28 7.67 -14.05 -8.68
CA SER A 28 7.97 -14.56 -10.01
C SER A 28 7.29 -13.78 -11.13
N LEU A 29 6.01 -13.44 -10.96
CA LEU A 29 5.24 -12.67 -11.94
C LEU A 29 5.76 -11.24 -12.05
N LEU A 30 6.03 -10.59 -10.91
CA LEU A 30 6.53 -9.22 -10.89
C LEU A 30 7.97 -9.13 -11.46
N LYS A 31 8.84 -10.11 -11.19
CA LYS A 31 10.16 -10.18 -11.82
C LYS A 31 10.06 -10.31 -13.34
N GLN A 32 9.13 -11.13 -13.84
CA GLN A 32 8.87 -11.26 -15.27
C GLN A 32 8.43 -9.92 -15.88
N VAL A 33 7.47 -9.22 -15.26
CA VAL A 33 7.01 -7.91 -15.76
C VAL A 33 8.15 -6.88 -15.79
N HIS A 34 8.95 -6.77 -14.73
CA HIS A 34 10.01 -5.75 -14.62
C HIS A 34 11.32 -6.14 -15.32
N GLY A 35 11.36 -7.27 -16.02
CA GLY A 35 12.50 -7.68 -16.84
C GLY A 35 13.73 -8.12 -16.09
N GLY A 36 13.58 -8.50 -14.82
CA GLY A 36 14.62 -9.20 -14.10
C GLY A 36 14.85 -10.56 -14.75
N LYS A 37 16.10 -10.87 -15.12
CA LYS A 37 16.49 -12.24 -15.44
C LYS A 37 16.14 -13.12 -14.24
N TRP A 38 15.51 -14.27 -14.49
CA TRP A 38 15.33 -15.29 -13.46
C TRP A 38 16.70 -15.64 -12.88
N THR A 39 16.95 -15.17 -11.67
CA THR A 39 18.07 -15.57 -10.82
C THR A 39 17.54 -16.57 -9.80
N GLU A 40 18.42 -17.38 -9.22
CA GLU A 40 18.06 -18.37 -8.19
C GLU A 40 17.16 -17.76 -7.10
N PRO A 41 16.37 -18.58 -6.38
CA PRO A 41 15.46 -18.08 -5.38
C PRO A 41 16.22 -17.25 -4.33
N ASP A 42 16.08 -15.93 -4.39
CA ASP A 42 16.57 -15.06 -3.34
C ASP A 42 15.97 -15.53 -2.00
N ALA A 43 16.67 -15.27 -0.90
CA ALA A 43 16.14 -15.55 0.43
C ALA A 43 14.72 -14.97 0.58
N ILE A 44 13.84 -15.69 1.29
CA ILE A 44 12.38 -15.40 1.32
C ILE A 44 12.10 -13.95 1.74
N ASP A 45 12.93 -13.40 2.63
CA ASP A 45 12.89 -12.01 3.08
C ASP A 45 13.13 -11.00 1.94
N ILE A 46 14.08 -11.29 1.04
CA ILE A 46 14.38 -10.47 -0.13
C ILE A 46 13.21 -10.49 -1.11
N GLN A 47 12.60 -11.66 -1.35
CA GLN A 47 11.43 -11.80 -2.20
C GLN A 47 10.25 -10.98 -1.66
N ILE A 48 10.00 -11.04 -0.36
CA ILE A 48 8.91 -10.28 0.28
C ILE A 48 9.18 -8.79 0.20
N ARG A 49 10.40 -8.34 0.50
CA ARG A 49 10.77 -6.92 0.38
C ARG A 49 10.61 -6.42 -1.05
N PHE A 50 11.03 -7.21 -2.03
CA PHE A 50 10.84 -6.91 -3.45
C PHE A 50 9.35 -6.77 -3.79
N VAL A 51 8.52 -7.76 -3.47
CA VAL A 51 7.08 -7.72 -3.75
C VAL A 51 6.41 -6.53 -3.08
N LYS A 52 6.71 -6.24 -1.80
CA LYS A 52 6.20 -5.06 -1.10
C LYS A 52 6.62 -3.76 -1.78
N SER A 53 7.89 -3.62 -2.17
CA SER A 53 8.39 -2.42 -2.83
C SER A 53 7.75 -2.17 -4.20
N VAL A 54 7.55 -3.23 -4.98
CA VAL A 54 6.92 -3.15 -6.30
C VAL A 54 5.43 -2.82 -6.16
N LEU A 55 4.73 -3.48 -5.23
CA LEU A 55 3.32 -3.16 -4.94
C LEU A 55 3.15 -1.70 -4.48
N TRP A 56 4.09 -1.21 -3.66
CA TRP A 56 4.09 0.18 -3.23
C TRP A 56 4.34 1.14 -4.40
N TYR A 57 5.31 0.83 -5.26
CA TYR A 57 5.61 1.61 -6.47
C TYR A 57 4.40 1.73 -7.41
N HIS A 58 3.64 0.64 -7.58
CA HIS A 58 2.42 0.67 -8.39
C HIS A 58 1.23 1.37 -7.69
N GLY A 59 1.33 1.65 -6.38
CA GLY A 59 0.32 2.37 -5.61
C GLY A 59 -0.66 1.48 -4.83
N TYR A 60 -0.30 0.23 -4.53
CA TYR A 60 -1.12 -0.63 -3.68
C TYR A 60 -1.08 -0.14 -2.22
N GLY A 61 -2.17 0.48 -1.76
CA GLY A 61 -2.20 1.22 -0.49
C GLY A 61 -2.71 0.48 0.75
N ARG A 62 -2.92 -0.84 0.72
CA ARG A 62 -3.45 -1.54 1.92
C ARG A 62 -2.37 -1.74 2.99
N PRO A 63 -2.52 -1.15 4.20
CA PRO A 63 -1.51 -1.25 5.23
C PRO A 63 -1.38 -2.66 5.80
N GLU A 64 -2.43 -3.49 5.72
CA GLU A 64 -2.44 -4.88 6.19
C GLU A 64 -1.32 -5.70 5.54
N LEU A 65 -1.07 -5.51 4.24
CA LEU A 65 -0.01 -6.19 3.50
C LEU A 65 1.38 -5.80 4.01
N TYR A 66 1.61 -4.51 4.28
CA TYR A 66 2.92 -4.01 4.71
C TYR A 66 3.25 -4.44 6.14
N ARG A 67 2.23 -4.63 6.99
CA ARG A 67 2.35 -5.18 8.35
C ARG A 67 2.64 -6.69 8.39
N LEU A 68 2.53 -7.41 7.27
CA LEU A 68 2.80 -8.85 7.24
C LEU A 68 4.26 -9.17 7.61
N PRO A 69 4.53 -10.31 8.28
CA PRO A 69 5.87 -10.66 8.69
C PRO A 69 6.75 -11.02 7.50
N SER A 70 8.07 -10.84 7.67
CA SER A 70 9.08 -11.09 6.64
C SER A 70 9.41 -12.58 6.45
N ASP A 71 8.74 -13.47 7.18
CA ASP A 71 8.91 -14.93 7.10
C ASP A 71 8.04 -15.57 5.99
N GLY A 72 7.07 -14.83 5.46
CA GLY A 72 6.14 -15.28 4.43
C GLY A 72 5.12 -16.32 4.92
N SER A 73 4.95 -16.48 6.23
CA SER A 73 4.09 -17.51 6.83
C SER A 73 2.60 -17.13 6.82
N ALA A 74 2.27 -15.83 6.75
CA ALA A 74 0.91 -15.30 6.88
C ALA A 74 0.52 -14.34 5.75
N GLY A 75 -0.78 -14.03 5.65
CA GLY A 75 -1.31 -13.01 4.76
C GLY A 75 -1.64 -13.50 3.35
N SER A 76 -1.87 -14.80 3.17
CA SER A 76 -2.28 -15.36 1.87
C SER A 76 -3.54 -14.70 1.31
N ARG A 77 -4.48 -14.26 2.16
CA ARG A 77 -5.67 -13.51 1.73
C ARG A 77 -5.32 -12.11 1.22
N GLU A 78 -4.45 -11.38 1.93
CA GLU A 78 -3.98 -10.06 1.50
C GLU A 78 -3.19 -10.14 0.19
N LEU A 79 -2.38 -11.18 0.03
CA LEU A 79 -1.66 -11.45 -1.22
C LEU A 79 -2.61 -11.76 -2.38
N LEU A 80 -3.70 -12.49 -2.11
CA LEU A 80 -4.73 -12.72 -3.11
C LEU A 80 -5.38 -11.39 -3.54
N LEU A 81 -5.69 -10.50 -2.60
CA LEU A 81 -6.25 -9.18 -2.91
C LEU A 81 -5.25 -8.29 -3.66
N ALA A 82 -3.97 -8.33 -3.30
CA ALA A 82 -2.90 -7.65 -4.04
C ALA A 82 -2.76 -8.20 -5.46
N PHE A 83 -2.83 -9.53 -5.64
CA PHE A 83 -2.83 -10.17 -6.95
C PHE A 83 -4.04 -9.75 -7.78
N SER A 84 -5.25 -9.77 -7.23
CA SER A 84 -6.46 -9.29 -7.91
C SER A 84 -6.33 -7.81 -8.28
N TRP A 85 -5.78 -6.99 -7.38
CA TRP A 85 -5.55 -5.58 -7.66
C TRP A 85 -4.57 -5.40 -8.83
N LEU A 86 -3.49 -6.19 -8.89
CA LEU A 86 -2.55 -6.18 -10.02
C LEU A 86 -3.21 -6.61 -11.33
N LEU A 87 -4.03 -7.67 -11.31
CA LEU A 87 -4.79 -8.11 -12.49
C LEU A 87 -5.64 -6.97 -13.06
N HIS A 88 -6.28 -6.18 -12.20
CA HIS A 88 -7.15 -5.09 -12.63
C HIS A 88 -6.40 -3.80 -13.01
N ARG A 89 -5.41 -3.38 -12.20
CA ARG A 89 -4.81 -2.04 -12.32
C ARG A 89 -3.66 -1.95 -13.29
N ILE A 90 -2.84 -3.00 -13.39
CA ILE A 90 -1.67 -3.01 -14.27
C ILE A 90 -1.85 -3.95 -15.46
N SER A 91 -3.05 -4.51 -15.65
CA SER A 91 -3.34 -5.50 -16.70
C SER A 91 -2.25 -6.57 -16.76
N LEU A 92 -1.97 -7.17 -15.59
CA LEU A 92 -0.80 -8.03 -15.36
C LEU A 92 -0.66 -9.13 -16.41
N LEU A 93 -1.79 -9.74 -16.83
CA LEU A 93 -1.77 -10.82 -17.81
C LEU A 93 -1.43 -10.29 -19.20
N GLU A 94 -2.00 -9.16 -19.59
CA GLU A 94 -1.74 -8.49 -20.86
C GLU A 94 -0.26 -8.05 -20.96
N GLN A 95 0.33 -7.53 -19.88
CA GLN A 95 1.76 -7.19 -19.82
C GLN A 95 2.65 -8.43 -19.95
N LEU A 96 2.29 -9.54 -19.28
CA LEU A 96 3.03 -10.81 -19.40
C LEU A 96 2.94 -11.39 -20.81
N LEU A 97 1.75 -11.34 -21.43
CA LEU A 97 1.57 -11.75 -22.81
C LEU A 97 2.39 -10.89 -23.76
N ALA A 98 2.29 -9.56 -23.67
CA ALA A 98 3.04 -8.64 -24.52
C ALA A 98 4.55 -8.88 -24.45
N ARG A 99 5.06 -9.24 -23.26
CA ARG A 99 6.47 -9.55 -23.04
C ARG A 99 6.90 -10.92 -23.58
N ASN A 100 6.01 -11.91 -23.55
CA ASN A 100 6.29 -13.26 -24.03
C ASN A 100 6.02 -13.44 -25.53
N ARG A 101 5.55 -12.41 -26.23
CA ARG A 101 5.33 -12.45 -27.68
C ARG A 101 6.61 -12.77 -28.44
N VAL A 102 6.54 -13.77 -29.31
CA VAL A 102 7.65 -14.09 -30.21
C VAL A 102 7.68 -13.05 -31.31
N ARG A 103 8.75 -12.26 -31.37
CA ARG A 103 8.97 -11.26 -32.43
C ARG A 103 9.42 -11.98 -33.70
N THR A 104 8.48 -12.33 -34.57
CA THR A 104 8.77 -12.95 -35.87
C THR A 104 8.98 -11.92 -36.99
N GLY A 105 8.38 -10.74 -36.84
CA GLY A 105 8.52 -9.62 -37.78
C GLY A 105 9.56 -8.59 -37.34
N ASP A 106 10.05 -7.83 -38.32
CA ASP A 106 10.99 -6.75 -38.05
C ASP A 106 10.23 -5.48 -37.64
N GLU A 107 10.27 -5.19 -36.34
CA GLU A 107 9.67 -3.98 -35.80
C GLU A 107 10.71 -2.87 -35.73
N THR A 108 10.39 -1.72 -36.33
CA THR A 108 11.11 -0.47 -36.10
C THR A 108 10.28 0.37 -35.12
N SER A 109 10.59 0.27 -33.83
CA SER A 109 10.03 1.20 -32.86
C SER A 109 10.70 2.54 -33.07
N VAL A 110 9.96 3.58 -33.47
CA VAL A 110 10.49 4.94 -33.38
C VAL A 110 10.89 5.14 -31.91
N CYS A 111 12.08 5.70 -31.64
CA CYS A 111 12.50 6.06 -30.29
C CYS A 111 11.69 7.27 -29.79
N THR A 112 10.37 7.16 -29.87
CA THR A 112 9.45 7.95 -29.10
C THR A 112 9.41 7.28 -27.74
N CYS A 113 9.91 7.96 -26.74
CA CYS A 113 9.55 7.69 -25.36
C CYS A 113 8.07 8.02 -25.15
N GLU A 114 7.19 7.40 -25.93
CA GLU A 114 5.76 7.35 -25.66
C GLU A 114 5.61 6.33 -24.54
N ASP A 115 5.55 6.87 -23.33
CA ASP A 115 4.66 6.43 -22.28
C ASP A 115 3.99 5.06 -22.48
N ASP A 116 4.77 3.99 -22.24
CA ASP A 116 4.23 2.75 -21.65
C ASP A 116 3.72 2.99 -20.20
N LEU A 117 3.60 4.26 -19.78
CA LEU A 117 2.79 4.74 -18.67
C LEU A 117 1.31 4.80 -19.07
N THR A 118 0.75 3.70 -19.57
CA THR A 118 -0.70 3.59 -19.66
C THR A 118 -1.29 3.54 -18.23
N ASN A 119 -1.86 4.66 -17.82
CA ASN A 119 -2.89 4.82 -16.77
C ASN A 119 -2.52 4.60 -15.29
N SER A 120 -1.59 5.40 -14.75
CA SER A 120 -1.62 5.73 -13.31
C SER A 120 -1.55 7.23 -13.05
N GLN A 121 -2.48 7.97 -13.64
CA GLN A 121 -2.76 9.33 -13.21
C GLN A 121 -4.27 9.59 -13.20
N LYS A 122 -4.96 8.91 -12.29
CA LYS A 122 -6.26 9.35 -11.80
C LYS A 122 -6.39 8.97 -10.34
N GLY A 123 -6.29 9.98 -9.48
CA GLY A 123 -6.48 9.87 -8.03
C GLY A 123 -5.18 9.90 -7.22
N ARG A 124 -4.42 11.01 -7.30
CA ARG A 124 -3.52 11.39 -6.20
C ARG A 124 -4.38 12.07 -5.15
N THR A 125 -4.71 11.35 -4.09
CA THR A 125 -5.09 11.97 -2.81
C THR A 125 -3.90 11.79 -1.90
N GLU A 126 -3.48 12.88 -1.26
CA GLU A 126 -2.36 12.91 -0.34
C GLU A 126 -2.45 11.82 0.72
N ILE A 127 -1.28 11.23 1.05
CA ILE A 127 -0.63 11.29 2.36
C ILE A 127 0.73 10.62 2.17
N ALA A 128 1.79 11.42 2.07
CA ALA A 128 3.16 10.93 2.14
C ALA A 128 3.54 10.77 3.63
N PRO A 129 4.23 9.70 4.03
CA PRO A 129 4.82 9.66 5.37
C PRO A 129 5.94 10.70 5.46
N GLU A 130 5.85 11.57 6.47
CA GLU A 130 6.96 12.42 6.90
C GLU A 130 8.18 11.53 7.17
N TYR A 131 9.17 11.60 6.28
CA TYR A 131 10.52 11.14 6.56
C TYR A 131 11.31 12.38 6.96
N SER A 132 11.84 12.34 8.18
CA SER A 132 12.75 13.32 8.76
C SER A 132 13.91 13.59 7.78
N LEU A 133 13.94 14.83 7.30
CA LEU A 133 14.89 15.36 6.32
C LEU A 133 16.30 15.44 6.90
N GLU A 134 17.18 14.56 6.44
CA GLU A 134 18.63 14.84 6.39
C GLU A 134 19.32 14.25 5.16
N ASP A 135 18.61 14.10 4.03
CA ASP A 135 19.24 13.92 2.73
C ASP A 135 18.93 15.14 1.85
N LYS A 136 19.81 16.14 1.91
CA LYS A 136 19.87 17.19 0.90
C LYS A 136 20.20 16.52 -0.42
N VAL A 137 19.18 16.19 -1.22
CA VAL A 137 19.37 15.76 -2.61
C VAL A 137 20.17 16.87 -3.31
N ASP A 138 21.45 16.62 -3.55
CA ASP A 138 22.36 17.61 -4.13
C ASP A 138 21.87 17.92 -5.55
N VAL A 139 21.51 19.18 -5.78
CA VAL A 139 21.08 19.69 -7.09
C VAL A 139 22.12 19.37 -8.17
N ARG A 140 23.42 19.34 -7.81
CA ARG A 140 24.51 18.95 -8.73
C ARG A 140 24.46 17.46 -9.10
N TYR A 141 24.09 16.59 -8.16
CA TYR A 141 23.91 15.17 -8.44
C TYR A 141 22.72 14.93 -9.38
N LEU A 142 21.61 15.64 -9.18
CA LEU A 142 20.46 15.58 -10.11
C LEU A 142 20.81 16.08 -11.51
N GLN A 143 21.56 17.19 -11.61
CA GLN A 143 22.05 17.70 -12.88
C GLN A 143 23.00 16.71 -13.59
N TRP A 144 23.87 16.04 -12.82
CA TRP A 144 24.73 14.97 -13.36
C TRP A 144 23.92 13.77 -13.87
N LEU A 145 22.95 13.30 -13.08
CA LEU A 145 22.04 12.21 -13.49
C LEU A 145 21.29 12.56 -14.77
N HIS A 146 20.79 13.79 -14.88
CA HIS A 146 20.12 14.29 -16.08
C HIS A 146 21.05 14.31 -17.29
N GLY A 147 22.29 14.78 -17.12
CA GLY A 147 23.31 14.74 -18.16
C GLY A 147 23.62 13.31 -18.61
N ARG A 148 23.75 12.38 -17.66
CA ARG A 148 23.96 10.95 -17.93
C ARG A 148 22.77 10.35 -18.68
N LEU A 149 21.53 10.65 -18.27
CA LEU A 149 20.32 10.19 -18.95
C LEU A 149 20.26 10.69 -20.40
N ARG A 150 20.53 11.99 -20.62
CA ARG A 150 20.60 12.57 -21.97
C ARG A 150 21.67 11.90 -22.84
N PHE A 151 22.83 11.60 -22.28
CA PHE A 151 23.88 10.89 -23.00
C PHE A 151 23.44 9.47 -23.38
N GLN A 152 22.88 8.71 -22.43
CA GLN A 152 22.36 7.36 -22.67
C GLN A 152 21.25 7.37 -23.73
N TRP A 153 20.35 8.35 -23.69
CA TRP A 153 19.30 8.52 -24.70
C TRP A 153 19.88 8.76 -26.11
N ARG A 154 20.88 9.65 -26.23
CA ARG A 154 21.56 9.89 -27.51
C ARG A 154 22.28 8.64 -28.04
N SER A 155 22.94 7.89 -27.17
CA SER A 155 23.57 6.61 -27.53
C SER A 155 22.55 5.58 -28.00
N LEU A 156 21.40 5.48 -27.32
CA LEU A 156 20.30 4.59 -27.72
C LEU A 156 19.73 4.98 -29.08
N HIS A 157 19.51 6.27 -29.32
CA HIS A 157 19.05 6.78 -30.61
C HIS A 157 20.03 6.47 -31.74
N ALA A 158 21.34 6.66 -31.52
CA ALA A 158 22.36 6.31 -32.50
C ALA A 158 22.36 4.80 -32.81
N LEU A 159 22.24 3.95 -31.79
CA LEU A 159 22.12 2.50 -31.96
C LEU A 159 20.87 2.12 -32.76
N HIS A 160 19.73 2.74 -32.47
CA HIS A 160 18.49 2.51 -33.20
C HIS A 160 18.65 2.90 -34.68
N GLN A 161 19.28 4.04 -34.97
CA GLN A 161 19.54 4.45 -36.34
C GLN A 161 20.44 3.46 -37.09
N GLU A 162 21.48 2.92 -36.44
CA GLU A 162 22.31 1.88 -37.04
C GLU A 162 21.54 0.57 -37.27
N GLN A 163 20.68 0.18 -36.33
CA GLN A 163 19.79 -0.97 -36.50
C GLN A 163 18.86 -0.80 -37.71
N SER A 164 18.22 0.36 -37.87
CA SER A 164 17.36 0.64 -39.03
C SER A 164 18.14 0.58 -40.36
N LYS A 165 19.38 1.07 -40.38
CA LYS A 165 20.25 0.99 -41.58
C LYS A 165 20.58 -0.46 -41.93
N LEU A 166 20.92 -1.29 -40.95
CA LEU A 166 21.21 -2.71 -41.17
C LEU A 166 19.96 -3.47 -41.62
N LEU A 167 18.82 -3.18 -40.98
CA LEU A 167 17.54 -3.78 -41.33
C LEU A 167 17.15 -3.47 -42.78
N HIS A 168 17.26 -2.19 -43.18
CA HIS A 168 16.99 -1.78 -44.55
C HIS A 168 17.89 -2.50 -45.57
N LYS A 169 19.16 -2.74 -45.24
CA LYS A 169 20.05 -3.53 -46.10
C LYS A 169 19.53 -4.96 -46.28
N ILE A 170 19.10 -5.62 -45.20
CA ILE A 170 18.55 -6.98 -45.26
C ILE A 170 17.31 -7.01 -46.16
N HIS A 171 16.40 -6.07 -45.97
CA HIS A 171 15.18 -5.97 -46.79
C HIS A 171 15.50 -5.71 -48.27
N LEU A 172 16.46 -4.83 -48.55
CA LEU A 172 16.90 -4.53 -49.91
C LEU A 172 17.52 -5.74 -50.59
N PHE A 173 18.40 -6.48 -49.89
CA PHE A 173 19.06 -7.66 -50.44
C PHE A 173 18.13 -8.86 -50.63
N THR A 174 17.03 -8.94 -49.88
CA THR A 174 16.06 -10.03 -49.94
C THR A 174 14.80 -9.67 -50.72
N SER A 175 14.74 -8.47 -51.27
CA SER A 175 13.62 -7.99 -52.09
C SER A 175 13.36 -8.93 -53.28
N GLY A 176 12.09 -9.26 -53.52
CA GLY A 176 11.62 -10.22 -54.51
C GLY A 176 11.77 -11.71 -54.12
N SER A 177 12.37 -12.02 -52.96
CA SER A 177 12.65 -13.42 -52.56
C SER A 177 11.54 -14.06 -51.73
N HIS A 178 10.60 -13.26 -51.21
CA HIS A 178 9.53 -13.74 -50.33
C HIS A 178 8.27 -14.18 -51.11
N MET A 179 7.55 -15.18 -50.60
CA MET A 179 6.34 -15.74 -51.24
C MET A 179 5.14 -14.79 -51.18
N ASP A 180 5.03 -14.00 -50.12
CA ASP A 180 4.05 -12.92 -50.01
C ASP A 180 4.51 -11.71 -50.83
N LYS A 181 3.72 -11.37 -51.84
CA LYS A 181 3.95 -10.25 -52.76
C LYS A 181 3.78 -8.88 -52.09
N ILE A 182 3.07 -8.81 -50.95
CA ILE A 182 2.85 -7.57 -50.21
C ILE A 182 4.11 -7.18 -49.44
N LEU A 183 4.74 -8.15 -48.76
CA LEU A 183 6.00 -7.93 -48.05
C LEU A 183 7.16 -7.87 -49.04
N GLY A 184 7.28 -8.89 -49.90
CA GLY A 184 8.29 -8.95 -50.94
C GLY A 184 9.74 -9.04 -50.46
N HIS A 185 10.03 -9.09 -49.16
CA HIS A 185 11.39 -9.24 -48.59
C HIS A 185 11.34 -10.18 -47.37
N PHE A 186 12.51 -10.68 -46.94
CA PHE A 186 12.62 -11.52 -45.75
C PHE A 186 12.86 -10.69 -44.49
N SER A 187 12.30 -11.16 -43.37
CA SER A 187 12.62 -10.62 -42.04
C SER A 187 13.99 -11.06 -41.54
N VAL A 188 14.53 -10.38 -40.52
CA VAL A 188 15.78 -10.80 -39.88
C VAL A 188 15.68 -12.24 -39.39
N THR A 189 14.57 -12.59 -38.73
CA THR A 189 14.32 -13.95 -38.24
C THR A 189 14.27 -14.97 -39.37
N GLU A 190 13.61 -14.65 -40.48
CA GLU A 190 13.55 -15.53 -41.66
C GLU A 190 14.94 -15.74 -42.29
N THR A 191 15.73 -14.67 -42.43
CA THR A 191 17.10 -14.79 -42.96
C THR A 191 18.01 -15.62 -42.06
N GLU A 192 17.83 -15.55 -40.73
CA GLU A 192 18.58 -16.37 -39.78
C GLU A 192 18.16 -17.85 -39.86
N LEU A 193 16.88 -18.14 -40.06
CA LEU A 193 16.40 -19.52 -40.25
C LEU A 193 16.94 -20.15 -41.53
N ILE A 194 17.06 -19.36 -42.62
CA ILE A 194 17.70 -19.82 -43.86
C ILE A 194 19.17 -20.15 -43.61
N ARG A 195 19.87 -19.33 -42.82
CA ARG A 195 21.29 -19.54 -42.47
C ARG A 195 21.49 -20.73 -41.53
N GLN A 196 20.59 -20.93 -40.58
CA GLN A 196 20.67 -21.94 -39.53
C GLN A 196 19.33 -22.68 -39.35
N PRO A 197 19.06 -23.72 -40.16
CA PRO A 197 17.80 -24.43 -40.14
C PRO A 197 17.48 -25.12 -38.80
N GLU A 198 18.49 -25.48 -38.00
CA GLU A 198 18.29 -26.11 -36.69
C GLU A 198 17.57 -25.19 -35.69
N ASN A 199 17.66 -23.87 -35.86
CA ASN A 199 16.97 -22.89 -35.01
C ASN A 199 15.45 -22.91 -35.22
N TYR A 200 14.96 -23.52 -36.30
CA TYR A 200 13.52 -23.68 -36.55
C TYR A 200 12.82 -24.43 -35.41
N LYS A 201 13.44 -25.48 -34.85
CA LYS A 201 12.85 -26.24 -33.74
C LYS A 201 12.66 -25.37 -32.50
N GLN A 202 13.62 -24.49 -32.21
CA GLN A 202 13.53 -23.56 -31.07
C GLN A 202 12.43 -22.51 -31.30
N LEU A 203 12.36 -21.94 -32.51
CA LEU A 203 11.31 -20.99 -32.85
C LEU A 203 9.92 -21.63 -32.74
N LEU A 204 9.77 -22.85 -33.23
CA LEU A 204 8.51 -23.59 -33.14
C LEU A 204 8.12 -23.85 -31.68
N GLN A 205 9.05 -24.23 -30.81
CA GLN A 205 8.80 -24.35 -29.36
C GLN A 205 8.37 -23.02 -28.72
N PHE A 206 8.98 -21.90 -29.12
CA PHE A 206 8.57 -20.60 -28.62
C PHE A 206 7.15 -20.24 -29.06
N LEU A 207 6.80 -20.46 -30.34
CA LEU A 207 5.47 -20.21 -30.88
C LEU A 207 4.39 -21.12 -30.27
N GLU A 208 4.70 -22.40 -30.05
CA GLU A 208 3.83 -23.32 -29.33
C GLU A 208 3.60 -22.83 -27.89
N SER A 209 4.65 -22.37 -27.21
CA SER A 209 4.54 -21.83 -25.86
C SER A 209 3.72 -20.53 -25.80
N GLU A 210 3.84 -19.67 -26.80
CA GLU A 210 3.03 -18.45 -26.94
C GLU A 210 1.56 -18.80 -27.20
N THR A 211 1.31 -19.72 -28.13
CA THR A 211 -0.05 -20.19 -28.46
C THR A 211 -0.74 -20.77 -27.22
N MET A 212 -0.05 -21.63 -26.47
CA MET A 212 -0.57 -22.18 -25.21
C MET A 212 -0.89 -21.09 -24.18
N GLN A 213 -0.08 -20.04 -24.08
CA GLN A 213 -0.35 -18.91 -23.18
C GLN A 213 -1.55 -18.07 -23.63
N LEU A 214 -1.70 -17.84 -24.94
CA LEU A 214 -2.83 -17.13 -25.51
C LEU A 214 -4.14 -17.91 -25.33
N GLU A 215 -4.13 -19.22 -25.56
CA GLU A 215 -5.28 -20.08 -25.30
C GLU A 215 -5.70 -20.03 -23.83
N ALA A 216 -4.74 -20.19 -22.90
CA ALA A 216 -5.00 -20.09 -21.46
C ALA A 216 -5.55 -18.71 -21.06
N PHE A 217 -5.09 -17.63 -21.73
CA PHE A 217 -5.63 -16.30 -21.51
C PHE A 217 -7.06 -16.15 -22.03
N LEU A 218 -7.39 -16.72 -23.18
CA LEU A 218 -8.75 -16.72 -23.71
C LEU A 218 -9.71 -17.49 -22.79
N GLU A 219 -9.29 -18.66 -22.30
CA GLU A 219 -10.04 -19.42 -21.28
C GLU A 219 -10.25 -18.60 -20.01
N TRP A 220 -9.19 -17.94 -19.52
CA TRP A 220 -9.29 -17.02 -18.38
C TRP A 220 -10.29 -15.90 -18.64
N LYS A 221 -10.26 -15.26 -19.81
CA LYS A 221 -11.19 -14.18 -20.16
C LYS A 221 -12.65 -14.62 -20.16
N GLN A 222 -12.93 -15.86 -20.56
CA GLN A 222 -14.29 -16.42 -20.44
C GLN A 222 -14.73 -16.58 -18.99
N LEU A 223 -13.80 -16.89 -18.08
CA LEU A 223 -14.06 -17.11 -16.66
C LEU A 223 -13.84 -15.86 -15.78
N GLU A 224 -13.46 -14.72 -16.38
CA GLU A 224 -13.08 -13.51 -15.66
C GLU A 224 -14.21 -13.01 -14.74
N GLN A 225 -15.46 -13.04 -15.22
CA GLN A 225 -16.62 -12.65 -14.43
C GLN A 225 -16.84 -13.54 -13.20
N VAL A 226 -16.61 -14.85 -13.34
CA VAL A 226 -16.72 -15.80 -12.23
C VAL A 226 -15.67 -15.50 -11.16
N TYR A 227 -14.45 -15.19 -11.59
CA TYR A 227 -13.38 -14.79 -10.69
C TYR A 227 -13.71 -13.50 -9.93
N TRP A 228 -14.16 -12.46 -10.63
CA TRP A 228 -14.49 -11.18 -9.99
C TRP A 228 -15.65 -11.31 -9.02
N HIS A 229 -16.69 -12.06 -9.37
CA HIS A 229 -17.78 -12.37 -8.45
C HIS A 229 -17.28 -13.09 -7.19
N TRP A 230 -16.36 -14.05 -7.35
CA TRP A 230 -15.72 -14.74 -6.23
C TRP A 230 -14.87 -13.81 -5.35
N MET A 231 -14.17 -12.84 -5.95
CA MET A 231 -13.39 -11.83 -5.21
C MET A 231 -14.28 -10.86 -4.44
N VAL A 232 -15.39 -10.40 -5.02
CA VAL A 232 -16.37 -9.54 -4.34
C VAL A 232 -16.93 -10.27 -3.12
N LYS A 233 -17.39 -11.52 -3.28
CA LYS A 233 -17.88 -12.34 -2.17
C LYS A 233 -16.82 -12.55 -1.08
N THR A 234 -15.57 -12.75 -1.46
CA THR A 234 -14.46 -12.88 -0.51
C THR A 234 -14.27 -11.62 0.33
N ARG A 235 -14.48 -10.44 -0.26
CA ARG A 235 -14.41 -9.14 0.42
C ARG A 235 -15.64 -8.85 1.28
N GLU A 236 -16.83 -9.20 0.82
CA GLU A 236 -18.07 -9.08 1.62
C GLU A 236 -18.01 -9.94 2.89
N GLU A 237 -17.51 -11.18 2.77
CA GLU A 237 -17.31 -12.06 3.92
C GLU A 237 -16.25 -11.54 4.91
N GLU A 238 -15.28 -10.76 4.43
CA GLU A 238 -14.28 -10.10 5.28
C GLU A 238 -14.92 -8.94 6.06
N LEU A 239 -15.64 -8.06 5.37
CA LEU A 239 -16.35 -6.93 5.99
C LEU A 239 -17.34 -7.40 7.06
N GLN A 240 -18.12 -8.44 6.78
CA GLN A 240 -19.05 -9.01 7.75
C GLN A 240 -18.34 -9.54 9.01
N LYS A 241 -17.17 -10.16 8.85
CA LYS A 241 -16.36 -10.62 10.00
C LYS A 241 -15.80 -9.44 10.80
N GLU A 242 -15.32 -8.40 10.13
CA GLU A 242 -14.82 -7.19 10.78
C GLU A 242 -15.93 -6.47 11.57
N GLU A 243 -17.12 -6.34 10.98
CA GLU A 243 -18.31 -5.78 11.63
C GLU A 243 -18.73 -6.60 12.86
N PHE A 244 -18.77 -7.92 12.74
CA PHE A 244 -19.07 -8.80 13.86
C PHE A 244 -18.02 -8.68 14.98
N CYS A 245 -16.73 -8.68 14.65
CA CYS A 245 -15.65 -8.49 15.62
C CYS A 245 -15.67 -7.10 16.27
N ALA A 246 -16.05 -6.05 15.53
CA ALA A 246 -16.24 -4.71 16.08
C ALA A 246 -17.44 -4.65 17.04
N ALA A 247 -18.55 -5.30 16.68
CA ALA A 247 -19.71 -5.41 17.56
C ALA A 247 -19.38 -6.19 18.85
N ALA A 248 -18.64 -7.30 18.74
CA ALA A 248 -18.19 -8.08 19.88
C ALA A 248 -17.24 -7.30 20.82
N ARG A 249 -16.34 -6.47 20.27
CA ARG A 249 -15.51 -5.58 21.10
C ARG A 249 -16.35 -4.53 21.83
N LYS A 250 -17.29 -3.89 21.13
CA LYS A 250 -18.20 -2.91 21.74
C LYS A 250 -19.03 -3.52 22.87
N THR A 251 -19.52 -4.75 22.70
CA THR A 251 -20.24 -5.44 23.77
C THR A 251 -19.33 -5.77 24.94
N GLN A 252 -18.10 -6.21 24.69
CA GLN A 252 -17.11 -6.46 25.74
C GLN A 252 -16.77 -5.19 26.53
N GLU A 253 -16.45 -4.09 25.85
CA GLU A 253 -16.17 -2.78 26.48
C GLU A 253 -17.37 -2.29 27.31
N ALA A 254 -18.60 -2.45 26.80
CA ALA A 254 -19.81 -2.08 27.54
C ALA A 254 -20.03 -2.97 28.79
N VAL A 255 -19.68 -4.26 28.72
CA VAL A 255 -19.73 -5.16 29.87
C VAL A 255 -18.68 -4.77 30.91
N GLU A 256 -17.45 -4.45 30.50
CA GLU A 256 -16.38 -3.99 31.39
C GLU A 256 -16.76 -2.69 32.09
N LEU A 257 -17.32 -1.70 31.38
CA LEU A 257 -17.84 -0.48 31.98
C LEU A 257 -18.95 -0.74 33.01
N LYS A 258 -19.90 -1.63 32.69
CA LYS A 258 -20.97 -2.03 33.64
C LYS A 258 -20.43 -2.75 34.87
N LEU A 259 -19.39 -3.58 34.73
CA LEU A 259 -18.73 -4.24 35.85
C LEU A 259 -18.00 -3.23 36.74
N LEU A 260 -17.37 -2.19 36.16
CA LEU A 260 -16.76 -1.09 36.90
C LEU A 260 -17.82 -0.28 37.68
N ASP A 261 -18.97 0.04 37.08
CA ASP A 261 -20.09 0.71 37.75
C ASP A 261 -20.63 -0.12 38.93
N LEU A 262 -20.80 -1.43 38.75
CA LEU A 262 -21.20 -2.34 39.83
C LEU A 262 -20.17 -2.39 40.96
N THR A 263 -18.88 -2.37 40.63
CA THR A 263 -17.79 -2.33 41.61
C THR A 263 -17.82 -1.03 42.43
N TYR A 264 -18.19 0.09 41.81
CA TYR A 264 -18.36 1.38 42.49
C TYR A 264 -19.61 1.40 43.40
N HIS A 265 -20.69 0.74 42.98
CA HIS A 265 -21.94 0.64 43.77
C HIS A 265 -21.86 -0.35 44.94
N CYS A 266 -20.97 -1.34 44.89
CA CYS A 266 -20.72 -2.30 45.96
C CYS A 266 -19.73 -1.79 47.04
N ALA A 267 -19.23 -0.55 46.93
CA ALA A 267 -18.43 0.05 47.99
C ALA A 267 -19.29 0.25 49.27
N PRO A 268 -18.85 -0.21 50.45
CA PRO A 268 -19.68 -0.21 51.65
C PRO A 268 -20.01 1.22 52.09
N LYS A 269 -21.31 1.56 52.12
CA LYS A 269 -21.83 2.85 52.60
C LYS A 269 -21.48 3.03 54.08
N LYS A 270 -20.58 3.96 54.39
CA LYS A 270 -20.37 4.42 55.79
C LYS A 270 -21.62 5.19 56.27
N PRO A 271 -22.12 4.96 57.49
CA PRO A 271 -23.29 5.66 58.01
C PRO A 271 -22.97 7.13 58.31
N LYS A 272 -23.86 8.03 57.87
CA LYS A 272 -23.82 9.48 58.14
C LYS A 272 -24.01 9.73 59.65
N MET A 273 -23.05 10.37 60.32
CA MET A 273 -23.28 10.96 61.64
C MET A 273 -23.83 12.38 61.49
N HIS A 274 -24.94 12.67 62.17
CA HIS A 274 -25.52 14.02 62.27
C HIS A 274 -24.57 14.98 63.01
N GLY A 275 -24.62 16.25 62.61
CA GLY A 275 -23.75 17.32 63.06
C GLY A 275 -23.77 17.56 64.57
N SER A 276 -22.59 17.87 65.11
CA SER A 276 -22.36 18.16 66.52
C SER A 276 -22.58 19.64 66.81
N CYS A 277 -23.67 19.98 67.51
CA CYS A 277 -23.77 21.21 68.29
C CYS A 277 -24.32 20.84 69.68
N ARG A 278 -23.48 21.02 70.70
CA ARG A 278 -23.80 20.77 72.11
C ARG A 278 -23.47 22.04 72.90
N LEU A 279 -24.49 22.71 73.42
CA LEU A 279 -24.37 23.79 74.41
C LEU A 279 -24.35 23.19 75.81
N VAL A 280 -23.27 23.37 76.60
CA VAL A 280 -23.31 23.51 78.08
C VAL A 280 -21.90 23.93 78.58
N PHE A 281 -21.69 24.66 79.69
CA PHE A 281 -21.92 24.22 81.07
C PHE A 281 -21.74 25.33 82.13
N ARG A 282 -22.47 25.20 83.25
CA ARG A 282 -21.92 25.08 84.63
C ARG A 282 -23.07 24.71 85.59
N SER A 283 -22.94 23.89 86.63
CA SER A 283 -21.86 23.07 87.19
C SER A 283 -22.48 22.16 88.27
N LYS A 284 -21.93 20.95 88.50
CA LYS A 284 -21.30 20.49 89.77
C LYS A 284 -21.27 18.95 89.90
N HIS A 285 -20.05 18.44 90.14
CA HIS A 285 -19.65 17.14 90.73
C HIS A 285 -20.04 15.86 89.95
N SER A 286 -19.28 14.76 89.91
CA SER A 286 -17.91 14.40 90.31
C SER A 286 -17.62 12.98 89.76
N ALA A 287 -16.32 12.68 89.62
CA ALA A 287 -15.67 11.36 89.75
C ALA A 287 -15.56 10.40 88.54
N SER A 288 -14.28 10.26 88.12
CA SER A 288 -13.59 9.01 87.72
C SER A 288 -13.97 8.39 86.36
N LYS A 289 -13.09 7.77 85.56
CA LYS A 289 -11.69 7.35 85.71
C LYS A 289 -11.16 6.96 84.30
N THR A 290 -9.91 7.32 83.99
CA THR A 290 -8.88 6.59 83.19
C THR A 290 -9.07 6.14 81.73
N GLY A 291 -8.02 6.40 80.91
CA GLY A 291 -7.62 5.61 79.73
C GLY A 291 -7.32 6.46 78.47
N PHE A 292 -6.20 7.19 78.36
CA PHE A 292 -4.89 6.82 77.77
C PHE A 292 -4.85 6.59 76.23
N GLY A 293 -3.98 7.37 75.55
CA GLY A 293 -3.50 7.17 74.16
C GLY A 293 -3.85 8.33 73.21
N ARG A 294 -3.01 9.38 73.03
CA ARG A 294 -1.84 9.50 72.09
C ARG A 294 -2.29 9.35 70.62
N SER A 295 -2.08 10.22 69.63
CA SER A 295 -1.12 11.30 69.27
C SER A 295 -1.65 12.01 68.00
N VAL A 296 -1.53 13.35 67.82
CA VAL A 296 -0.60 14.08 66.90
C VAL A 296 -0.54 13.44 65.48
N SER A 297 -0.73 14.08 64.32
CA SER A 297 -0.93 15.46 63.81
C SER A 297 -1.12 15.37 62.28
N LYS A 298 -1.87 16.30 61.65
CA LYS A 298 -1.48 17.17 60.51
C LYS A 298 -2.67 17.61 59.64
N GLU A 299 -2.59 18.86 59.21
CA GLU A 299 -3.56 19.68 58.48
C GLU A 299 -4.04 19.09 57.13
N PRO A 300 -5.24 19.48 56.65
CA PRO A 300 -5.77 19.06 55.36
C PRO A 300 -5.27 19.95 54.21
N ILE A 301 -4.94 19.28 53.10
CA ILE A 301 -4.71 19.90 51.79
C ILE A 301 -6.07 20.26 51.18
N SER A 302 -6.16 21.46 50.60
CA SER A 302 -7.30 21.96 49.82
C SER A 302 -7.64 21.01 48.67
N THR A 303 -8.77 20.30 48.79
CA THR A 303 -9.33 19.50 47.69
C THR A 303 -10.24 20.39 46.85
N VAL A 304 -9.73 20.88 45.72
CA VAL A 304 -10.52 21.43 44.62
C VAL A 304 -11.36 20.28 44.04
N SER A 305 -12.67 20.49 43.91
CA SER A 305 -13.60 19.49 43.36
C SER A 305 -13.27 19.19 41.90
N ALA A 306 -13.24 17.91 41.51
CA ALA A 306 -12.98 17.47 40.13
C ALA A 306 -13.92 18.12 39.09
N THR A 307 -15.12 18.52 39.50
CA THR A 307 -16.09 19.23 38.66
C THR A 307 -15.61 20.64 38.27
N GLU A 308 -14.87 21.31 39.16
CA GLU A 308 -14.31 22.64 38.90
C GLU A 308 -13.18 22.55 37.86
N VAL A 309 -12.31 21.54 38.00
CA VAL A 309 -11.21 21.27 37.06
C VAL A 309 -11.73 20.94 35.67
N ILE A 310 -12.80 20.13 35.55
CA ILE A 310 -13.41 19.81 34.26
C ILE A 310 -13.97 21.06 33.57
N ARG A 311 -14.65 21.94 34.33
CA ARG A 311 -15.20 23.19 33.79
C ARG A 311 -14.10 24.13 33.29
N GLU A 312 -13.02 24.24 34.05
CA GLU A 312 -11.86 25.06 33.68
C GLU A 312 -11.18 24.53 32.42
N LEU A 313 -11.01 23.21 32.30
CA LEU A 313 -10.46 22.57 31.10
C LEU A 313 -11.36 22.78 29.87
N GLN A 314 -12.68 22.71 30.02
CA GLN A 314 -13.62 22.99 28.92
C GLN A 314 -13.56 24.45 28.47
N MET A 315 -13.47 25.41 29.38
CA MET A 315 -13.28 26.83 29.03
C MET A 315 -11.96 27.06 28.31
N ARG A 316 -10.89 26.40 28.75
CA ARG A 316 -9.56 26.54 28.13
C ARG A 316 -9.52 25.93 26.74
N LYS A 317 -10.16 24.78 26.54
CA LYS A 317 -10.37 24.18 25.21
C LYS A 317 -11.11 25.13 24.27
N ALA A 318 -12.24 25.70 24.72
CA ALA A 318 -13.02 26.64 23.91
C ALA A 318 -12.24 27.93 23.59
N SER A 319 -11.35 28.38 24.48
CA SER A 319 -10.46 29.51 24.20
C SER A 319 -9.43 29.18 23.12
N LEU A 320 -8.77 28.03 23.23
CA LEU A 320 -7.79 27.57 22.26
C LEU A 320 -8.42 27.32 20.88
N GLU A 321 -9.65 26.80 20.83
CA GLU A 321 -10.38 26.64 19.57
C GLU A 321 -10.70 27.99 18.89
N ARG A 322 -10.97 29.04 19.68
CA ARG A 322 -11.16 30.41 19.16
C ARG A 322 -9.86 30.99 18.64
N GLU A 323 -8.77 30.85 19.39
CA GLU A 323 -7.44 31.32 18.98
C GLU A 323 -6.96 30.62 17.70
N LEU A 324 -7.19 29.30 17.58
CA LEU A 324 -6.86 28.55 16.37
C LEU A 324 -7.63 29.09 15.14
N LYS A 325 -8.94 29.31 15.28
CA LYS A 325 -9.75 29.87 14.18
C LYS A 325 -9.29 31.27 13.79
N GLN A 326 -8.93 32.09 14.77
CA GLN A 326 -8.41 33.44 14.52
C GLN A 326 -7.06 33.39 13.78
N LEU A 327 -6.14 32.53 14.19
CA LEU A 327 -4.86 32.34 13.52
C LEU A 327 -5.02 31.79 12.09
N GLN A 328 -5.96 30.88 11.88
CA GLN A 328 -6.27 30.36 10.54
C GLN A 328 -6.81 31.46 9.62
N GLU A 329 -7.67 32.33 10.14
CA GLU A 329 -8.20 33.48 9.40
C GLU A 329 -7.09 34.47 9.05
N GLU A 330 -6.23 34.80 10.00
CA GLU A 330 -5.13 35.73 9.80
C GLU A 330 -4.11 35.19 8.79
N CYS A 331 -3.78 33.90 8.86
CA CYS A 331 -2.95 33.24 7.85
C CYS A 331 -3.58 33.31 6.46
N ARG A 332 -4.90 33.10 6.35
CA ARG A 332 -5.60 33.19 5.07
C ARG A 332 -5.55 34.61 4.50
N GLN A 333 -5.85 35.62 5.30
CA GLN A 333 -5.81 37.01 4.88
C GLN A 333 -4.41 37.44 4.42
N ARG A 334 -3.35 37.04 5.14
CA ARG A 334 -1.97 37.33 4.71
C ARG A 334 -1.60 36.63 3.39
N MET A 335 -2.10 35.41 3.18
CA MET A 335 -1.87 34.70 1.92
C MET A 335 -2.61 35.35 0.75
N ASP A 336 -3.83 35.83 0.98
CA ASP A 336 -4.61 36.57 -0.02
C ASP A 336 -3.93 37.91 -0.38
N GLU A 337 -3.43 38.67 0.61
CA GLU A 337 -2.64 39.90 0.39
C GLU A 337 -1.36 39.65 -0.44
N ILE A 338 -0.66 38.54 -0.18
CA ILE A 338 0.53 38.16 -0.94
C ILE A 338 0.16 37.74 -2.37
N ALA A 339 -0.97 37.05 -2.55
CA ALA A 339 -1.46 36.61 -3.85
C ALA A 339 -1.90 37.78 -4.74
N GLU A 340 -2.53 38.81 -4.17
CA GLU A 340 -2.90 40.03 -4.92
C GLU A 340 -1.67 40.80 -5.46
N GLY A 341 -0.50 40.65 -4.84
CA GLY A 341 0.76 41.23 -5.31
C GLY A 341 1.50 40.42 -6.38
N LEU A 342 1.04 39.20 -6.70
CA LEU A 342 1.71 38.25 -7.59
C LEU A 342 0.74 37.75 -8.67
N ASP A 343 0.69 38.46 -9.79
CA ASP A 343 -0.20 38.13 -10.90
C ASP A 343 0.10 36.74 -11.48
N GLY A 344 -0.83 35.79 -11.32
CA GLY A 344 -0.76 34.43 -11.87
C GLY A 344 -0.33 33.30 -10.91
N VAL A 345 -0.22 33.53 -9.59
CA VAL A 345 0.16 32.49 -8.61
C VAL A 345 -1.06 32.01 -7.82
N ILE A 346 -1.36 30.71 -7.88
CA ILE A 346 -2.42 30.07 -7.08
C ILE A 346 -1.78 29.36 -5.89
N CYS A 347 -2.13 29.77 -4.66
CA CYS A 347 -1.72 29.06 -3.45
C CYS A 347 -2.65 27.88 -3.19
N ILE A 348 -2.08 26.66 -3.25
CA ILE A 348 -2.77 25.42 -2.90
C ILE A 348 -2.23 25.00 -1.54
N SER A 349 -3.10 25.02 -0.51
CA SER A 349 -2.78 24.44 0.80
C SER A 349 -2.55 22.93 0.66
N PRO A 350 -1.64 22.34 1.46
CA PRO A 350 -1.32 20.91 1.38
C PRO A 350 -2.52 20.00 1.63
#